data_AF-A0A3M9MF80-F1
#
_entry.id   AF-A0A3M9MF80-F1
#
_cell.length_a   1.000
_cell.length_b   1.000
_cell.length_c   1.000
_cell.angle_alpha   90.00
_cell.angle_beta   90.00
_cell.angle_gamma   90.00
#
_symmetry.space_group_name_H-M   'P 1'
#
loop_
_entity.id
_entity.type
_entity.pdbx_description
1 polymer ?
#
loop_
_entity_poly.entity_id
_entity_poly.type
_entity_poly.pdbx_seq_one_letter_code
_entity_poly.pdbx_strand_id
1 'polypeptide(L)'
;TIRHIDHIRPHATGGATTERDGQGLCERCNYVKEHPDYTVTGHAGQTTTTTGSLVATSHPPSPPGLPPPTPSYSERTLMDFIWFKDPHRRAS
;
A
#
# COMPACT_ATOMS: atom_id res chain seq x y z
N THR A 1 -2.01 10.91 -6.43
CA THR A 1 -3.16 11.22 -5.55
C THR A 1 -4.19 10.12 -5.67
N ILE A 2 -5.05 9.95 -4.67
CA ILE A 2 -6.21 9.07 -4.78
C ILE A 2 -7.19 9.71 -5.78
N ARG A 3 -7.64 8.92 -6.76
CA ARG A 3 -8.54 9.36 -7.84
C ARG A 3 -9.72 8.42 -8.03
N HIS A 4 -9.57 7.15 -7.63
CA HIS A 4 -10.61 6.13 -7.71
C HIS A 4 -10.87 5.55 -6.33
N ILE A 5 -12.14 5.24 -6.08
CA ILE A 5 -12.57 4.40 -4.96
C ILE A 5 -13.26 3.21 -5.61
N ASP A 6 -12.78 2.01 -5.28
CA ASP A 6 -13.35 0.78 -5.80
C ASP A 6 -13.15 -0.34 -4.78
N HIS A 7 -13.69 -1.52 -5.05
CA HIS A 7 -13.72 -2.63 -4.11
C HIS A 7 -12.34 -3.26 -3.93
N ILE A 8 -12.04 -3.67 -2.70
CA ILE A 8 -10.92 -4.54 -2.35
C ILE A 8 -11.21 -5.93 -2.93
N ARG A 9 -12.34 -6.54 -2.56
CA ARG A 9 -12.84 -7.73 -3.25
C ARG A 9 -13.72 -7.29 -4.42
N PRO A 10 -13.40 -7.59 -5.68
CA PRO A 10 -14.21 -7.14 -6.80
C PRO A 10 -15.68 -7.54 -6.65
N HIS A 11 -16.59 -6.58 -6.82
CA HIS A 11 -18.05 -6.82 -6.75
C HIS A 11 -18.48 -7.95 -7.71
N ALA A 12 -17.88 -8.02 -8.90
CA ALA A 12 -18.13 -9.06 -9.89
C ALA A 12 -17.84 -10.49 -9.39
N THR A 13 -17.04 -10.64 -8.33
CA THR A 13 -16.68 -11.92 -7.68
C THR A 13 -17.31 -12.08 -6.29
N GLY A 14 -18.37 -11.31 -6.01
CA GLY A 14 -19.13 -11.35 -4.77
C GLY A 14 -18.59 -10.45 -3.65
N GLY A 15 -17.79 -9.44 -3.98
CA GLY A 15 -17.44 -8.36 -3.05
C GLY A 15 -18.67 -7.59 -2.57
N ALA A 16 -18.70 -7.23 -1.30
CA ALA A 16 -19.84 -6.52 -0.71
C ALA A 16 -19.68 -5.02 -0.95
N THR A 17 -20.69 -4.36 -1.52
CA THR A 17 -20.68 -2.89 -1.66
C THR A 17 -20.83 -2.26 -0.28
N THR A 18 -19.70 -2.03 0.41
CA THR A 18 -19.65 -1.46 1.77
C THR A 18 -18.44 -0.54 1.89
N GLU A 19 -18.50 0.40 2.83
CA GLU A 19 -17.36 1.27 3.17
C GLU A 19 -16.10 0.47 3.55
N ARG A 20 -16.26 -0.71 4.16
CA ARG A 20 -15.15 -1.56 4.60
C ARG A 20 -14.47 -2.31 3.46
N ASP A 21 -15.17 -2.52 2.36
CA ASP A 21 -14.62 -3.09 1.13
C ASP A 21 -14.09 -2.00 0.19
N GLY A 22 -14.16 -0.72 0.56
CA GLY A 22 -13.65 0.39 -0.26
C GLY A 22 -12.14 0.55 -0.17
N GLN A 23 -11.49 0.72 -1.33
CA GLN A 23 -10.07 1.06 -1.46
C GLN A 23 -9.88 2.32 -2.30
N GLY A 24 -9.22 3.33 -1.72
CA GLY A 24 -8.84 4.54 -2.43
C GLY A 24 -7.47 4.39 -3.10
N LEU A 25 -7.42 4.41 -4.43
CA LEU A 25 -6.19 4.29 -5.22
C LEU A 25 -6.04 5.43 -6.23
N CYS A 26 -4.82 5.64 -6.72
CA CYS A 26 -4.65 6.41 -7.96
C CYS A 26 -5.14 5.57 -9.15
N GLU A 27 -5.40 6.23 -10.27
CA GLU A 27 -5.87 5.57 -11.51
C GLU A 27 -4.97 4.41 -11.96
N ARG A 28 -3.65 4.66 -12.06
CA ARG A 28 -2.69 3.62 -12.44
C ARG A 28 -2.73 2.42 -11.50
N CYS A 29 -2.75 2.64 -10.19
CA CYS A 29 -2.82 1.54 -9.23
C CYS A 29 -4.15 0.79 -9.33
N ASN A 30 -5.26 1.50 -9.60
CA ASN A 30 -6.54 0.86 -9.80
C ASN A 30 -6.57 -0.02 -11.05
N TYR A 31 -5.87 0.34 -12.13
CA TYR A 31 -5.76 -0.54 -13.30
C TYR A 31 -4.83 -1.72 -13.07
N VAL A 32 -3.71 -1.52 -12.38
CA VAL A 32 -2.77 -2.61 -12.05
C VAL A 32 -3.43 -3.69 -11.20
N LYS A 33 -4.38 -3.33 -10.33
CA LYS A 33 -5.04 -4.29 -9.46
C LYS A 33 -5.87 -5.36 -10.21
N GLU A 34 -6.26 -5.08 -11.45
CA GLU A 34 -7.02 -5.99 -12.31
C GLU A 34 -6.13 -7.06 -12.97
N HIS A 35 -4.80 -6.96 -12.77
CA HIS A 35 -3.87 -7.96 -13.29
C HIS A 35 -4.07 -9.32 -12.59
N PRO A 36 -4.08 -10.45 -13.31
CA PRO A 36 -4.34 -11.78 -12.72
C PRO A 36 -3.41 -12.19 -11.57
N ASP A 37 -2.14 -11.77 -11.64
CA ASP A 37 -1.15 -12.04 -10.59
C ASP A 37 -1.25 -11.10 -9.38
N TYR A 38 -2.16 -10.12 -9.41
CA TYR A 38 -2.40 -9.18 -8.33
C TYR A 38 -3.63 -9.65 -7.54
N THR A 39 -3.45 -9.92 -6.25
CA THR A 39 -4.56 -10.24 -5.34
C THR A 39 -4.51 -9.30 -4.15
N VAL A 40 -5.66 -8.73 -3.78
CA VAL A 40 -5.78 -7.93 -2.57
C VAL A 40 -6.86 -8.51 -1.66
N THR A 41 -6.59 -8.55 -0.37
CA THR A 41 -7.50 -9.05 0.68
C THR A 41 -7.47 -8.12 1.89
N GLY A 42 -8.46 -8.25 2.79
CA GLY A 42 -8.56 -7.46 4.02
C GLY A 42 -9.75 -6.52 3.99
N HIS A 43 -9.58 -5.31 4.53
CA HIS A 43 -10.61 -4.28 4.60
C HIS A 43 -9.97 -2.88 4.57
N ALA A 44 -10.78 -1.83 4.53
CA ALA A 44 -10.33 -0.43 4.43
C ALA A 44 -9.34 0.03 5.54
N GLY A 45 -9.19 -0.72 6.64
CA GLY A 45 -8.23 -0.43 7.72
C GLY A 45 -6.89 -1.17 7.60
N GLN A 46 -6.83 -2.24 6.81
CA GLN A 46 -5.63 -3.01 6.53
C GLN A 46 -5.87 -3.88 5.31
N THR A 47 -4.97 -3.79 4.33
CA THR A 47 -5.01 -4.63 3.14
C THR A 47 -3.72 -5.44 3.03
N THR A 48 -3.83 -6.66 2.56
CA THR A 48 -2.69 -7.50 2.16
C THR A 48 -2.76 -7.66 0.66
N THR A 49 -1.69 -7.23 -0.02
CA THR A 49 -1.51 -7.36 -1.45
C THR A 49 -0.49 -8.45 -1.72
N THR A 50 -0.82 -9.35 -2.64
CA THR A 50 0.08 -10.35 -3.19
C THR A 50 0.31 -10.05 -4.67
N THR A 51 1.57 -10.06 -5.10
CA THR A 51 1.96 -9.95 -6.51
C THR A 51 3.01 -11.01 -6.82
N GLY A 52 2.60 -12.10 -7.47
CA GLY A 52 3.44 -13.30 -7.59
C GLY A 52 3.83 -13.85 -6.21
N SER A 53 5.14 -13.90 -5.91
CA SER A 53 5.65 -14.33 -4.60
C SER A 53 5.79 -13.20 -3.57
N LEU A 54 5.57 -11.95 -3.97
CA LEU A 54 5.68 -10.79 -3.07
C LEU A 54 4.38 -10.63 -2.29
N VAL A 55 4.49 -10.48 -0.98
CA VAL A 55 3.36 -10.19 -0.09
C VAL A 55 3.69 -8.91 0.69
N ALA A 56 2.76 -7.96 0.69
CA ALA A 56 2.90 -6.72 1.43
C ALA A 56 1.58 -6.37 2.14
N THR A 57 1.69 -5.90 3.37
CA THR A 57 0.55 -5.39 4.14
C THR A 57 0.63 -3.87 4.23
N SER A 58 -0.50 -3.20 4.05
CA SER A 58 -0.62 -1.74 4.10
C SER A 58 -1.78 -1.32 4.98
N HIS A 59 -1.60 -0.21 5.70
CA HIS A 59 -2.63 0.47 6.49
C HIS A 59 -2.89 1.87 5.91
N PRO A 60 -4.10 2.43 6.10
CA PRO A 60 -4.34 3.84 5.82
C PRO A 60 -3.37 4.73 6.59
N PRO A 61 -2.94 5.87 6.02
CA PRO A 61 -2.19 6.85 6.77
C PRO A 61 -3.05 7.39 7.93
N SER A 62 -2.38 7.84 8.99
CA SER A 62 -3.05 8.55 10.08
C SER A 62 -3.85 9.75 9.54
N PRO A 63 -5.02 10.04 10.11
CA PRO A 63 -5.76 11.26 9.81
C PRO A 63 -4.87 12.51 9.92
N PRO A 64 -5.12 13.53 9.09
CA PRO A 64 -4.42 14.81 9.19
C PRO A 64 -4.50 15.37 10.62
N GLY A 65 -3.39 15.94 11.11
CA GLY A 65 -3.32 16.55 12.45
C GLY A 65 -2.80 15.64 13.56
N LEU A 66 -2.59 14.35 13.29
CA LEU A 66 -1.83 13.46 14.17
C LEU A 66 -0.35 13.48 13.79
N PRO A 67 0.57 13.38 14.77
CA PRO A 67 1.99 13.22 14.47
C PRO A 67 2.22 11.92 13.67
N PRO A 68 3.20 11.90 12.75
CA PRO A 68 3.53 10.68 12.03
C PRO A 68 3.91 9.57 13.02
N PRO A 69 3.61 8.30 12.72
CA PRO A 69 4.04 7.20 13.57
C PRO A 69 5.56 7.23 13.71
N THR A 70 6.07 7.01 14.92
CA THR A 70 7.51 6.84 15.14
C THR A 70 7.97 5.57 14.43
N PRO A 71 8.90 5.65 13.45
CA PRO A 71 9.37 4.46 12.77
C PRO A 71 10.05 3.52 13.76
N SER A 72 9.86 2.22 13.57
CA SER A 72 10.51 1.17 14.37
C SER A 72 12.04 1.23 14.24
N TYR A 73 12.76 0.58 15.15
CA TYR A 73 14.22 0.51 15.09
C TYR A 73 14.71 -0.09 13.75
N SER A 74 14.03 -1.14 13.27
CA SER A 74 14.33 -1.78 11.98
C SER A 74 14.06 -0.86 10.79
N GLU A 75 12.95 -0.13 10.78
CA GLU A 75 12.66 0.84 9.71
C GLU A 75 13.67 1.98 9.69
N ARG A 76 14.05 2.51 10.86
CA ARG A 76 15.11 3.54 10.95
C ARG A 76 16.44 3.00 10.41
N THR A 77 16.83 1.79 10.80
CA THR A 77 18.07 1.16 10.33
C THR A 77 18.08 0.94 8.82
N LEU A 78 16.95 0.50 8.25
CA LEU A 78 16.80 0.32 6.79
C LEU A 78 16.85 1.66 6.06
N MET A 79 16.17 2.69 6.58
CA MET A 79 16.25 4.03 6.04
C MET A 79 17.69 4.56 6.09
N ASP A 80 18.39 4.41 7.21
CA ASP A 80 19.77 4.88 7.34
C ASP A 80 20.70 4.19 6.33
N PHE A 81 20.50 2.89 6.11
CA PHE A 81 21.28 2.13 5.11
C PHE A 81 21.01 2.62 3.69
N ILE A 82 19.75 2.78 3.30
CA ILE A 82 19.34 3.19 1.95
C ILE A 82 19.72 4.65 1.66
N TRP A 83 19.56 5.54 2.63
CA TRP A 83 19.66 6.98 2.42
C TRP A 83 21.04 7.55 2.74
N PHE A 84 21.78 6.96 3.69
CA PHE A 84 23.10 7.45 4.10
C PHE A 84 24.25 6.49 3.81
N LYS A 85 23.97 5.20 3.53
CA LYS A 85 24.98 4.21 3.14
C LYS A 85 24.73 3.62 1.75
N ASP A 86 24.25 4.43 0.82
CA ASP A 86 24.38 4.07 -0.60
C ASP A 86 25.86 4.13 -1.03
N PRO A 87 26.52 3.02 -1.39
CA PRO A 87 27.89 3.04 -1.90
C PRO A 87 28.02 3.65 -3.31
N HIS A 88 26.91 4.07 -3.95
CA HIS A 88 26.91 4.56 -5.34
C HIS A 88 26.92 6.09 -5.52
N ARG A 89 26.83 6.90 -4.47
CA ARG A 89 27.12 8.35 -4.59
C ARG A 89 28.62 8.62 -4.45
N ARG A 90 29.38 8.41 -5.53
CA ARG A 90 30.66 9.11 -5.69
C ARG A 90 30.37 10.59 -5.87
N ALA A 91 30.96 11.40 -5.00
CA ALA A 91 30.97 12.85 -5.09
C ALA A 91 31.34 13.31 -6.52
N SER A 92 30.60 14.28 -7.03
CA SER A 92 31.04 15.22 -8.07
C SER A 92 31.14 16.59 -7.43
#